data_AF-A0A3B3QEQ5-F1
#
_entry.id   AF-A0A3B3QEQ5-F1
#
_cell.length_a   1.000
_cell.length_b   1.000
_cell.length_c   1.000
_cell.angle_alpha   90.00
_cell.angle_beta   90.00
_cell.angle_gamma   90.00
#
_symmetry.space_group_name_H-M   'P 1'
#
loop_
_entity.id
_entity.type
_entity.pdbx_description
1 polymer ?
#
loop_
_entity_poly.entity_id
_entity_poly.type
_entity_poly.pdbx_seq_one_letter_code
_entity_poly.pdbx_strand_id
1 'polypeptide(L)'
;MKCRHVISSESSFIWLLPNRSPASSLPSATGPQAKAQKCVGIRNWLTDEFLHDTLHRQAQKGKSCNGEHCVGSIMFPPHLSSKPPELEGSTQRLLEQAMDFINQYYTAIGRAHMDAHFQRLSAVRHEIESTGTYQLHKTELIFGAKQAWRNAARCVGRIQWSKLQMFDARDCSSVNEMFSHICNHMIYATNKGNIRSAITVFPQRTQGAEDFRVWNSQLIRYAGYMQPDGSVVGDPANVELTQICIQMGWTPLGGRFDVLPLILQARGEPPQMFPLPPELVLEVAITHPMLPWFSDLGLRWYGLPAVANMMLEVGGLEFTAVPFNGWYMGTEIGTRNFCDPCRYNLLEEVGRRMGLDVGRTSSLWKDKAAVEINLAVLHSYQQANVTIMDHHAATESFMKHLSNEYHTRGGCPADWVWIVPPISGSLTPVFHQEMLNYALTPAFLYQVDPWKLPGFSITQGVRKKISFRKVAEAVKFSAAMMVKAMGKRVKAQILYASETGRSQSYANILRDIFKRAFNPQVVCMDDYDVVNLAQENLVLVVTSTFGNGDPPENGECSVSLSHACPCTECSVSPSHAC
;
A
#
# COMPACT_ATOMS: atom_id res chain seq x y z
N MET A 1 -31.99 3.31 62.46
CA MET A 1 -33.31 3.88 62.78
C MET A 1 -33.34 5.35 62.34
N LYS A 2 -34.28 5.66 61.44
CA LYS A 2 -34.97 6.93 61.12
C LYS A 2 -34.26 8.30 61.22
N CYS A 3 -34.13 8.90 60.03
CA CYS A 3 -34.65 10.22 59.58
C CYS A 3 -34.55 11.46 60.48
N ARG A 4 -34.00 12.54 59.90
CA ARG A 4 -34.62 13.88 59.83
C ARG A 4 -34.10 14.68 58.62
N HIS A 5 -35.03 15.08 57.75
CA HIS A 5 -34.90 16.15 56.75
C HIS A 5 -34.72 17.52 57.44
N VAL A 6 -34.15 18.57 56.82
CA VAL A 6 -34.84 19.49 55.89
C VAL A 6 -33.85 20.57 55.36
N ILE A 7 -33.77 20.73 54.01
CA ILE A 7 -33.84 21.95 53.15
C ILE A 7 -32.76 23.07 53.32
N SER A 8 -32.27 23.83 52.33
CA SER A 8 -32.15 23.80 50.84
C SER A 8 -31.43 25.10 50.40
N SER A 9 -30.75 25.13 49.25
CA SER A 9 -30.96 26.16 48.21
C SER A 9 -30.18 25.83 46.93
N GLU A 10 -30.90 25.44 45.87
CA GLU A 10 -30.45 25.47 44.48
C GLU A 10 -31.27 26.53 43.74
N SER A 11 -30.64 27.27 42.82
CA SER A 11 -31.32 28.21 41.92
C SER A 11 -31.14 27.72 40.48
N SER A 12 -32.25 27.29 39.88
CA SER A 12 -32.38 26.92 38.48
C SER A 12 -32.94 28.10 37.68
N PHE A 13 -32.30 28.47 36.57
CA PHE A 13 -32.87 29.40 35.59
C PHE A 13 -33.38 28.63 34.36
N ILE A 14 -34.66 28.84 34.10
CA ILE A 14 -35.50 28.26 33.04
C ILE A 14 -35.36 29.13 31.78
N TRP A 15 -35.16 28.51 30.61
CA TRP A 15 -35.37 29.18 29.32
C TRP A 15 -36.72 28.75 28.72
N LEU A 16 -37.55 29.76 28.45
CA LEU A 16 -38.89 29.67 27.87
C LEU A 16 -38.82 29.47 26.34
N LEU A 17 -39.60 28.52 25.82
CA LEU A 17 -39.89 28.36 24.38
C LEU A 17 -41.16 29.16 24.01
N PRO A 18 -41.24 29.81 22.84
CA PRO A 18 -42.49 30.36 22.34
C PRO A 18 -43.32 29.36 21.51
N ASN A 19 -44.63 29.64 21.46
CA ASN A 19 -45.78 28.82 21.07
C ASN A 19 -45.86 28.29 19.62
N ARG A 20 -46.58 27.15 19.49
CA ARG A 20 -47.28 26.58 18.30
C ARG A 20 -48.19 27.63 17.60
N SER A 21 -48.51 27.66 16.29
CA SER A 21 -49.03 26.67 15.30
C SER A 21 -49.30 27.45 13.97
N PRO A 22 -49.66 26.87 12.78
CA PRO A 22 -50.52 25.70 12.60
C PRO A 22 -50.04 24.63 11.60
N ALA A 23 -50.71 23.48 11.74
CA ALA A 23 -50.58 22.25 11.00
C ALA A 23 -50.66 22.42 9.47
N SER A 24 -49.67 21.85 8.77
CA SER A 24 -49.85 21.34 7.42
C SER A 24 -49.82 19.80 7.50
N SER A 25 -50.92 19.20 7.06
CA SER A 25 -51.21 17.77 6.96
C SER A 25 -50.01 16.89 6.56
N LEU A 26 -49.72 15.89 7.39
CA LEU A 26 -48.97 14.69 7.00
C LEU A 26 -49.76 13.93 5.92
N PRO A 27 -49.18 13.60 4.75
CA PRO A 27 -49.81 12.66 3.84
C PRO A 27 -49.76 11.26 4.43
N SER A 28 -50.91 10.61 4.42
CA SER A 28 -51.12 9.22 4.79
C SER A 28 -50.17 8.27 4.06
N ALA A 29 -49.67 7.29 4.79
CA ALA A 29 -48.95 6.15 4.26
C ALA A 29 -49.86 5.32 3.34
N THR A 30 -49.75 5.53 2.02
CA THR A 30 -49.89 4.51 0.97
C THR A 30 -49.48 5.09 -0.42
N GLY A 31 -48.27 4.73 -0.88
CA GLY A 31 -47.77 4.86 -2.28
C GLY A 31 -46.72 5.97 -2.53
N PRO A 32 -45.90 5.93 -3.62
CA PRO A 32 -45.33 4.82 -4.39
C PRO A 32 -43.87 4.52 -3.97
N GLN A 33 -43.25 3.45 -4.49
CA GLN A 33 -41.83 3.11 -4.31
C GLN A 33 -40.92 4.35 -4.31
N ALA A 34 -40.09 4.51 -3.27
CA ALA A 34 -39.14 5.60 -3.13
C ALA A 34 -38.34 5.79 -4.43
N LYS A 35 -38.61 6.88 -5.17
CA LYS A 35 -37.82 7.26 -6.34
C LYS A 35 -36.37 7.38 -5.89
N ALA A 36 -35.49 6.52 -6.41
CA ALA A 36 -34.07 6.57 -6.12
C ALA A 36 -33.57 8.02 -6.33
N GLN A 37 -33.02 8.62 -5.27
CA GLN A 37 -32.56 10.01 -5.29
C GLN A 37 -31.52 10.18 -6.40
N LYS A 38 -31.73 11.14 -7.33
CA LYS A 38 -30.91 11.28 -8.55
C LYS A 38 -29.45 11.65 -8.25
N CYS A 39 -29.23 12.41 -7.18
CA CYS A 39 -27.93 12.81 -6.67
C CYS A 39 -28.03 13.04 -5.14
N VAL A 40 -26.93 12.86 -4.43
CA VAL A 40 -26.86 13.14 -2.99
C VAL A 40 -25.93 14.33 -2.78
N GLY A 41 -26.45 15.38 -2.15
CA GLY A 41 -25.65 16.54 -1.78
C GLY A 41 -24.77 16.24 -0.57
N ILE A 42 -23.51 16.62 -0.62
CA ILE A 42 -22.57 16.57 0.51
C ILE A 42 -21.97 17.96 0.71
N ARG A 43 -21.79 18.35 1.97
CA ARG A 43 -21.28 19.66 2.36
C ARG A 43 -19.89 19.55 3.00
N ASN A 44 -19.06 20.54 2.71
CA ASN A 44 -17.90 20.85 3.53
C ASN A 44 -18.27 21.93 4.56
N TRP A 45 -18.22 21.61 5.85
CA TRP A 45 -18.65 22.51 6.92
C TRP A 45 -17.65 23.62 7.25
N LEU A 46 -16.42 23.56 6.70
CA LEU A 46 -15.40 24.58 6.89
C LEU A 46 -15.43 25.64 5.77
N THR A 47 -15.75 25.24 4.55
CA THR A 47 -15.68 26.10 3.35
C THR A 47 -17.04 26.42 2.74
N ASP A 48 -18.11 25.81 3.24
CA ASP A 48 -19.47 25.86 2.67
C ASP A 48 -19.58 25.34 1.22
N GLU A 49 -18.54 24.68 0.71
CA GLU A 49 -18.58 24.01 -0.59
C GLU A 49 -19.61 22.86 -0.57
N PHE A 50 -20.36 22.75 -1.68
CA PHE A 50 -21.39 21.74 -1.85
C PHE A 50 -21.13 20.90 -3.10
N LEU A 51 -21.04 19.59 -2.94
CA LEU A 51 -20.81 18.64 -4.04
C LEU A 51 -22.04 17.74 -4.21
N HIS A 52 -22.27 17.29 -5.44
CA HIS A 52 -23.38 16.39 -5.77
C HIS A 52 -22.83 15.04 -6.21
N ASP A 53 -23.04 14.00 -5.41
CA ASP A 53 -22.63 12.65 -5.74
C ASP A 53 -23.68 11.96 -6.62
N THR A 54 -23.23 11.55 -7.81
CA THR A 54 -23.98 10.71 -8.76
C THR A 54 -23.37 9.33 -8.91
N LEU A 55 -22.10 9.15 -8.54
CA LEU A 55 -21.35 7.91 -8.72
C LEU A 55 -21.86 6.77 -7.85
N HIS A 56 -22.42 7.06 -6.66
CA HIS A 56 -23.00 6.05 -5.77
C HIS A 56 -24.07 5.17 -6.44
N ARG A 57 -24.68 5.64 -7.53
CA ARG A 57 -25.65 4.88 -8.33
C ARG A 57 -25.06 3.66 -9.03
N GLN A 58 -23.74 3.63 -9.22
CA GLN A 58 -23.01 2.49 -9.79
C GLN A 58 -22.65 1.45 -8.73
N ALA A 59 -22.92 1.68 -7.45
CA ALA A 59 -22.61 0.74 -6.39
C ALA A 59 -23.51 -0.50 -6.50
N GLN A 60 -22.92 -1.65 -6.87
CA GLN A 60 -23.64 -2.91 -7.06
C GLN A 60 -23.67 -3.81 -5.81
N LYS A 61 -22.90 -3.50 -4.76
CA LYS A 61 -22.75 -4.37 -3.58
C LYS A 61 -23.69 -3.95 -2.43
N GLY A 62 -24.32 -4.96 -1.82
CA GLY A 62 -25.37 -4.81 -0.80
C GLY A 62 -24.98 -3.86 0.33
N LYS A 63 -25.91 -2.97 0.68
CA LYS A 63 -25.75 -2.03 1.79
C LYS A 63 -25.64 -2.85 3.08
N SER A 64 -24.52 -2.73 3.80
CA SER A 64 -24.46 -3.30 5.15
C SER A 64 -25.28 -2.48 6.14
N CYS A 65 -25.49 -1.18 5.86
CA CYS A 65 -26.46 -0.36 6.56
C CYS A 65 -27.86 -0.60 5.97
N ASN A 66 -28.90 -0.54 6.81
CA ASN A 66 -30.29 -0.61 6.37
C ASN A 66 -31.06 0.65 6.84
N GLY A 67 -32.38 0.68 6.63
CA GLY A 67 -33.20 1.85 7.01
C GLY A 67 -33.28 2.11 8.52
N GLU A 68 -32.88 1.15 9.35
CA GLU A 68 -33.02 1.18 10.81
C GLU A 68 -31.66 1.31 11.53
N HIS A 69 -30.59 0.82 10.92
CA HIS A 69 -29.29 0.67 11.54
C HIS A 69 -28.13 1.07 10.61
N CYS A 70 -27.21 1.86 11.16
CA CYS A 70 -25.92 2.15 10.54
C CYS A 70 -24.84 1.25 11.13
N VAL A 71 -24.10 0.54 10.27
CA VAL A 71 -22.95 -0.30 10.65
C VAL A 71 -21.62 0.29 10.16
N GLY A 72 -21.58 1.61 9.93
CA GLY A 72 -20.40 2.30 9.38
C GLY A 72 -19.15 2.22 10.26
N SER A 73 -19.30 1.93 11.55
CA SER A 73 -18.18 1.75 12.49
C SER A 73 -17.63 0.32 12.56
N ILE A 74 -18.25 -0.64 11.86
CA ILE A 74 -17.79 -2.05 11.85
C ILE A 74 -16.50 -2.16 11.05
N MET A 75 -15.47 -2.75 11.66
CA MET A 75 -14.13 -2.84 11.06
C MET A 75 -14.08 -3.75 9.83
N PHE A 76 -14.79 -4.89 9.84
CA PHE A 76 -14.81 -5.84 8.72
C PHE A 76 -16.25 -6.11 8.26
N PRO A 77 -16.91 -5.13 7.61
CA PRO A 77 -18.30 -5.28 7.23
C PRO A 77 -18.43 -6.24 6.04
N PRO A 78 -19.54 -7.00 5.92
CA PRO A 78 -19.70 -8.02 4.88
C PRO A 78 -19.48 -7.54 3.44
N HIS A 79 -19.80 -6.28 3.12
CA HIS A 79 -19.64 -5.73 1.77
C HIS A 79 -18.18 -5.44 1.36
N LEU A 80 -17.26 -5.37 2.34
CA LEU A 80 -15.81 -5.22 2.10
C LEU A 80 -15.05 -6.54 2.29
N SER A 81 -15.74 -7.62 2.65
CA SER A 81 -15.15 -8.94 2.83
C SER A 81 -15.50 -9.82 1.65
N SER A 82 -14.55 -10.63 1.19
CA SER A 82 -14.81 -11.71 0.25
C SER A 82 -15.83 -12.64 0.90
N LYS A 83 -16.85 -13.02 0.14
CA LYS A 83 -17.67 -14.15 0.56
C LYS A 83 -16.80 -15.41 0.59
N PRO A 84 -17.10 -16.41 1.42
CA PRO A 84 -16.58 -17.75 1.19
C PRO A 84 -16.85 -18.12 -0.28
N PRO A 85 -15.99 -18.92 -0.92
CA PRO A 85 -16.30 -19.43 -2.25
C PRO A 85 -17.63 -20.20 -2.19
N GLU A 86 -18.72 -19.51 -2.51
CA GLU A 86 -20.02 -20.13 -2.73
C GLU A 86 -19.80 -21.07 -3.91
N LEU A 87 -20.14 -22.34 -3.73
CA LEU A 87 -19.96 -23.41 -4.73
C LEU A 87 -20.65 -23.12 -6.07
N GLU A 88 -21.43 -22.05 -6.18
CA GLU A 88 -22.16 -21.65 -7.38
C GLU A 88 -22.24 -20.11 -7.47
N GLY A 89 -21.27 -19.50 -8.15
CA GLY A 89 -21.56 -18.28 -8.92
C GLY A 89 -22.01 -18.75 -10.29
N SER A 90 -23.31 -18.61 -10.62
CA SER A 90 -23.78 -19.01 -11.95
C SER A 90 -22.91 -18.34 -13.01
N THR A 91 -22.49 -19.09 -14.03
CA THR A 91 -21.73 -18.59 -15.19
C THR A 91 -22.30 -17.25 -15.70
N GLN A 92 -23.62 -17.08 -15.59
CA GLN A 92 -24.34 -15.84 -15.84
C GLN A 92 -23.87 -14.63 -15.02
N ARG A 93 -23.68 -14.77 -13.70
CA ARG A 93 -23.20 -13.67 -12.85
C ARG A 93 -21.77 -13.26 -13.21
N LEU A 94 -20.89 -14.23 -13.46
CA LEU A 94 -19.54 -13.95 -13.93
C LEU A 94 -19.57 -13.21 -15.27
N LEU A 95 -20.43 -13.67 -16.20
CA LEU A 95 -20.61 -13.03 -17.49
C LEU A 95 -21.05 -11.57 -17.35
N GLU A 96 -22.07 -11.27 -16.54
CA GLU A 96 -22.54 -9.90 -16.29
C GLU A 96 -21.42 -8.99 -15.75
N GLN A 97 -20.69 -9.45 -14.73
CA GLN A 97 -19.59 -8.69 -14.14
C GLN A 97 -18.43 -8.49 -15.11
N ALA A 98 -18.10 -9.50 -15.91
CA ALA A 98 -17.06 -9.41 -16.92
C ALA A 98 -17.44 -8.40 -18.01
N MET A 99 -18.69 -8.45 -18.52
CA MET A 99 -19.18 -7.50 -19.52
C MET A 99 -19.15 -6.06 -18.98
N ASP A 100 -19.62 -5.83 -17.75
CA ASP A 100 -19.58 -4.51 -17.10
C ASP A 100 -18.15 -3.97 -17.00
N PHE A 101 -17.20 -4.80 -16.58
CA PHE A 101 -15.80 -4.41 -16.47
C PHE A 101 -15.15 -4.11 -17.83
N ILE A 102 -15.40 -4.93 -18.86
CA ILE A 102 -14.87 -4.67 -20.21
C ILE A 102 -15.45 -3.37 -20.78
N ASN A 103 -16.75 -3.11 -20.59
CA ASN A 103 -17.37 -1.83 -20.96
C ASN A 103 -16.69 -0.65 -20.24
N GLN A 104 -16.42 -0.79 -18.93
CA GLN A 104 -15.73 0.23 -18.14
C GLN A 104 -14.31 0.50 -18.68
N TYR A 105 -13.55 -0.55 -18.99
CA TYR A 105 -12.20 -0.44 -19.55
C TYR A 105 -12.20 0.26 -20.90
N TYR A 106 -13.03 -0.17 -21.86
CA TYR A 106 -13.07 0.42 -23.21
C TYR A 106 -13.59 1.86 -23.20
N THR A 107 -14.50 2.19 -22.29
CA THR A 107 -14.94 3.58 -22.06
C THR A 107 -13.79 4.44 -21.56
N ALA A 108 -13.02 3.95 -20.57
CA ALA A 108 -11.92 4.71 -19.97
C ALA A 108 -10.77 5.01 -20.93
N ILE A 109 -10.53 4.15 -21.92
CA ILE A 109 -9.49 4.35 -22.94
C ILE A 109 -10.01 5.07 -24.20
N GLY A 110 -11.26 5.56 -24.19
CA GLY A 110 -11.85 6.28 -25.33
C GLY A 110 -12.11 5.41 -26.57
N ARG A 111 -12.31 4.09 -26.37
CA ARG A 111 -12.54 3.11 -27.45
C ARG A 111 -13.86 2.35 -27.31
N ALA A 112 -14.81 2.91 -26.56
CA ALA A 112 -16.16 2.36 -26.49
C ALA A 112 -16.80 2.28 -27.88
N HIS A 113 -17.62 1.26 -28.10
CA HIS A 113 -18.35 0.99 -29.35
C HIS A 113 -17.49 0.82 -30.63
N MET A 114 -16.17 0.66 -30.51
CA MET A 114 -15.30 0.28 -31.63
C MET A 114 -15.32 -1.25 -31.86
N ASP A 115 -14.94 -1.71 -33.04
CA ASP A 115 -14.91 -3.15 -33.36
C ASP A 115 -14.10 -3.99 -32.36
N ALA A 116 -12.95 -3.48 -31.92
CA ALA A 116 -12.12 -4.13 -30.91
C ALA A 116 -12.86 -4.34 -29.57
N HIS A 117 -13.75 -3.41 -29.20
CA HIS A 117 -14.58 -3.54 -27.99
C HIS A 117 -15.58 -4.70 -28.13
N PHE A 118 -16.33 -4.75 -29.23
CA PHE A 118 -17.31 -5.81 -29.47
C PHE A 118 -16.65 -7.17 -29.64
N GLN A 119 -15.50 -7.23 -30.32
CA GLN A 119 -14.69 -8.45 -30.42
C GLN A 119 -14.25 -8.95 -29.05
N ARG A 120 -13.77 -8.04 -28.17
CA ARG A 120 -13.37 -8.43 -26.81
C ARG A 120 -14.55 -8.92 -25.97
N LEU A 121 -15.70 -8.24 -26.03
CA LEU A 121 -16.93 -8.70 -25.35
C LEU A 121 -17.34 -10.10 -25.81
N SER A 122 -17.32 -10.34 -27.13
CA SER A 122 -17.64 -11.66 -27.71
C SER A 122 -16.62 -12.73 -27.29
N ALA A 123 -15.33 -12.41 -27.28
CA ALA A 123 -14.26 -13.34 -26.89
C ALA A 123 -14.38 -13.72 -25.41
N VAL A 124 -14.58 -12.75 -24.52
CA VAL A 124 -14.76 -13.00 -23.08
C VAL A 124 -16.03 -13.82 -22.83
N ARG A 125 -17.14 -13.51 -23.50
CA ARG A 125 -18.36 -14.34 -23.39
C ARG A 125 -18.10 -15.78 -23.78
N HIS A 126 -17.48 -15.99 -24.94
CA HIS A 126 -17.17 -17.33 -25.43
C HIS A 126 -16.22 -18.10 -24.51
N GLU A 127 -15.20 -17.44 -23.95
CA GLU A 127 -14.25 -18.04 -23.01
C GLU A 127 -14.95 -18.48 -21.71
N ILE A 128 -15.84 -17.63 -21.16
CA ILE A 128 -16.64 -17.95 -19.96
C ILE A 128 -17.58 -19.13 -20.23
N GLU A 129 -18.28 -19.13 -21.36
CA GLU A 129 -19.22 -20.20 -21.72
C GLU A 129 -18.51 -21.54 -21.96
N SER A 130 -17.30 -21.52 -22.52
CA SER A 130 -16.55 -22.73 -22.86
C SER A 130 -15.69 -23.29 -21.73
N THR A 131 -15.13 -22.43 -20.87
CA THR A 131 -14.16 -22.83 -19.84
C THR A 131 -14.67 -22.63 -18.40
N GLY A 132 -15.79 -21.93 -18.23
CA GLY A 132 -16.30 -21.52 -16.91
C GLY A 132 -15.62 -20.28 -16.32
N THR A 133 -14.61 -19.71 -16.99
CA THR A 133 -13.90 -18.49 -16.55
C THR A 133 -13.32 -17.72 -17.74
N TYR A 134 -12.54 -16.66 -17.50
CA TYR A 134 -11.79 -15.98 -18.56
C TYR A 134 -10.48 -15.41 -18.03
N GLN A 135 -9.59 -15.05 -18.96
CA GLN A 135 -8.34 -14.36 -18.67
C GLN A 135 -8.40 -12.88 -19.05
N LEU A 136 -7.97 -12.02 -18.12
CA LEU A 136 -7.74 -10.61 -18.40
C LEU A 136 -6.50 -10.42 -19.28
N HIS A 137 -6.57 -9.48 -20.21
CA HIS A 137 -5.37 -8.96 -20.84
C HIS A 137 -4.53 -8.18 -19.81
N LYS A 138 -3.22 -8.08 -20.04
CA LYS A 138 -2.32 -7.34 -19.13
C LYS A 138 -2.76 -5.89 -18.91
N THR A 139 -3.22 -5.21 -19.96
CA THR A 139 -3.70 -3.82 -19.89
C THR A 139 -4.98 -3.70 -19.08
N GLU A 140 -5.89 -4.67 -19.20
CA GLU A 140 -7.12 -4.77 -18.41
C GLU A 140 -6.80 -5.01 -16.94
N LEU A 141 -5.83 -5.89 -16.62
CA LEU A 141 -5.42 -6.14 -15.25
C LEU A 141 -4.78 -4.91 -14.60
N ILE A 142 -3.90 -4.18 -15.32
CA ILE A 142 -3.32 -2.92 -14.84
C ILE A 142 -4.42 -1.90 -14.54
N PHE A 143 -5.38 -1.76 -15.46
CA PHE A 143 -6.54 -0.89 -15.26
C PHE A 143 -7.34 -1.32 -14.03
N GLY A 144 -7.65 -2.61 -13.90
CA GLY A 144 -8.42 -3.17 -12.79
C GLY A 144 -7.78 -2.90 -11.43
N ALA A 145 -6.48 -3.16 -11.28
CA ALA A 145 -5.74 -2.89 -10.04
C ALA A 145 -5.73 -1.40 -9.68
N LYS A 146 -5.53 -0.51 -10.65
CA LYS A 146 -5.55 0.94 -10.43
C LYS A 146 -6.95 1.44 -10.04
N GLN A 147 -8.00 0.94 -10.68
CA GLN A 147 -9.38 1.28 -10.30
C GLN A 147 -9.73 0.74 -8.92
N ALA A 148 -9.29 -0.47 -8.55
CA ALA A 148 -9.50 -1.01 -7.21
C ALA A 148 -8.88 -0.11 -6.13
N TRP A 149 -7.69 0.44 -6.36
CA TRP A 149 -7.09 1.44 -5.46
C TRP A 149 -7.90 2.75 -5.45
N ARG A 150 -8.27 3.27 -6.62
CA ARG A 150 -9.10 4.49 -6.75
C ARG A 150 -10.45 4.36 -6.02
N ASN A 151 -11.00 3.14 -5.96
CA ASN A 151 -12.26 2.80 -5.31
C ASN A 151 -12.13 2.46 -3.81
N ALA A 152 -10.91 2.36 -3.27
CA ALA A 152 -10.68 1.97 -1.88
C ALA A 152 -11.07 3.09 -0.89
N ALA A 153 -12.32 3.04 -0.41
CA ALA A 153 -12.92 4.09 0.43
C ALA A 153 -12.14 4.40 1.72
N ARG A 154 -11.35 3.46 2.22
CA ARG A 154 -10.52 3.59 3.44
C ARG A 154 -9.10 4.09 3.20
N CYS A 155 -8.73 4.42 1.95
CA CYS A 155 -7.39 4.87 1.61
C CYS A 155 -7.35 6.39 1.44
N VAL A 156 -6.59 7.08 2.30
CA VAL A 156 -6.34 8.53 2.22
C VAL A 156 -5.35 8.89 1.09
N GLY A 157 -4.42 8.00 0.75
CA GLY A 157 -3.36 8.23 -0.25
C GLY A 157 -3.80 8.13 -1.72
N ARG A 158 -5.10 8.19 -2.02
CA ARG A 158 -5.65 7.87 -3.35
C ARG A 158 -5.30 8.86 -4.45
N ILE A 159 -4.75 10.04 -4.18
CA ILE A 159 -4.27 10.93 -5.25
C ILE A 159 -3.23 10.26 -6.16
N GLN A 160 -2.54 9.24 -5.64
CA GLN A 160 -1.48 8.50 -6.33
C GLN A 160 -2.00 7.31 -7.16
N TRP A 161 -3.32 7.08 -7.21
CA TRP A 161 -3.93 5.85 -7.75
C TRP A 161 -3.44 5.44 -9.15
N SER A 162 -3.10 6.42 -9.99
CA SER A 162 -2.63 6.19 -11.36
C SER A 162 -1.15 5.79 -11.45
N LYS A 163 -0.35 6.03 -10.41
CA LYS A 163 1.09 5.75 -10.31
C LYS A 163 1.36 4.45 -9.54
N LEU A 164 0.82 3.34 -10.04
CA LEU A 164 1.00 2.01 -9.48
C LEU A 164 1.80 1.13 -10.45
N GLN A 165 2.93 0.59 -10.01
CA GLN A 165 3.65 -0.45 -10.75
C GLN A 165 2.96 -1.80 -10.54
N MET A 166 2.67 -2.52 -11.63
CA MET A 166 2.12 -3.88 -11.55
C MET A 166 3.18 -4.90 -11.95
N PHE A 167 3.36 -5.92 -11.12
CA PHE A 167 4.06 -7.15 -11.46
C PHE A 167 3.01 -8.22 -11.77
N ASP A 168 2.95 -8.64 -13.03
CA ASP A 168 2.12 -9.76 -13.47
C ASP A 168 2.85 -11.06 -13.11
N ALA A 169 2.30 -11.82 -12.17
CA ALA A 169 2.81 -13.10 -11.70
C ALA A 169 1.73 -14.20 -11.83
N ARG A 170 0.81 -14.04 -12.78
CA ARG A 170 -0.28 -15.00 -13.04
C ARG A 170 0.21 -16.32 -13.65
N ASP A 171 1.45 -16.37 -14.11
CA ASP A 171 2.15 -17.56 -14.57
C ASP A 171 2.88 -18.31 -13.44
N CYS A 172 2.93 -17.75 -12.23
CA CYS A 172 3.54 -18.37 -11.06
C CYS A 172 2.86 -19.70 -10.70
N SER A 173 3.64 -20.77 -10.52
CA SER A 173 3.11 -22.11 -10.26
C SER A 173 3.57 -22.73 -8.93
N SER A 174 4.50 -22.11 -8.19
CA SER A 174 5.02 -22.67 -6.93
C SER A 174 5.27 -21.61 -5.85
N VAL A 175 5.36 -22.03 -4.59
CA VAL A 175 5.68 -21.12 -3.47
C VAL A 175 7.08 -20.49 -3.58
N ASN A 176 8.04 -21.17 -4.23
CA ASN A 176 9.38 -20.63 -4.47
C ASN A 176 9.34 -19.47 -5.46
N GLU A 177 8.56 -19.61 -6.53
CA GLU A 177 8.32 -18.52 -7.48
C GLU A 177 7.56 -17.37 -6.82
N MET A 178 6.56 -17.66 -5.98
CA MET A 178 5.87 -16.62 -5.21
C MET A 178 6.84 -15.80 -4.37
N PHE A 179 7.70 -16.47 -3.61
CA PHE A 179 8.72 -15.80 -2.80
C PHE A 179 9.66 -14.94 -3.64
N SER A 180 10.04 -15.43 -4.82
CA SER A 180 10.88 -14.72 -5.79
C SER A 180 10.21 -13.43 -6.29
N HIS A 181 8.92 -13.50 -6.65
CA HIS A 181 8.14 -12.35 -7.06
C HIS A 181 7.95 -11.33 -5.93
N ILE A 182 7.78 -11.80 -4.68
CA ILE A 182 7.68 -10.94 -3.50
C ILE A 182 9.01 -10.24 -3.22
N CYS A 183 10.15 -10.94 -3.32
CA CYS A 183 11.46 -10.31 -3.17
C CYS A 183 11.68 -9.21 -4.23
N ASN A 184 11.34 -9.49 -5.50
CA ASN A 184 11.42 -8.49 -6.57
C ASN A 184 10.52 -7.28 -6.32
N HIS A 185 9.31 -7.51 -5.80
CA HIS A 185 8.41 -6.45 -5.37
C HIS A 185 9.07 -5.59 -4.29
N MET A 186 9.60 -6.19 -3.23
CA MET A 186 10.23 -5.46 -2.12
C MET A 186 11.46 -4.66 -2.59
N ILE A 187 12.32 -5.24 -3.43
CA ILE A 187 13.48 -4.53 -4.02
C ILE A 187 13.01 -3.29 -4.79
N TYR A 188 12.00 -3.45 -5.63
CA TYR A 188 11.45 -2.36 -6.41
C TYR A 188 10.80 -1.30 -5.51
N ALA A 189 9.96 -1.71 -4.57
CA ALA A 189 9.15 -0.82 -3.77
C ALA A 189 9.99 -0.06 -2.74
N THR A 190 10.94 -0.72 -2.07
CA THR A 190 11.81 -0.10 -1.07
C THR A 190 12.74 0.94 -1.68
N ASN A 191 13.32 0.66 -2.86
CA ASN A 191 14.12 1.63 -3.64
C ASN A 191 15.07 2.51 -2.81
N LYS A 192 15.77 1.89 -1.86
CA LYS A 192 16.72 2.54 -0.94
C LYS A 192 16.12 3.72 -0.14
N GLY A 193 14.86 3.60 0.27
CA GLY A 193 14.15 4.62 1.04
C GLY A 193 13.21 5.49 0.21
N ASN A 194 13.43 5.64 -1.10
CA ASN A 194 12.51 6.38 -1.97
C ASN A 194 11.34 5.49 -2.43
N ILE A 195 10.39 5.27 -1.52
CA ILE A 195 9.35 4.24 -1.64
C ILE A 195 8.51 4.44 -2.90
N ARG A 196 8.27 3.35 -3.63
CA ARG A 196 7.42 3.30 -4.83
C ARG A 196 6.22 2.39 -4.61
N SER A 197 5.03 2.84 -5.01
CA SER A 197 3.83 2.01 -4.98
C SER A 197 3.89 0.90 -6.01
N ALA A 198 3.69 -0.33 -5.57
CA ALA A 198 3.62 -1.50 -6.42
C ALA A 198 2.53 -2.48 -5.97
N ILE A 199 2.14 -3.38 -6.87
CA ILE A 199 1.28 -4.54 -6.63
C ILE A 199 1.85 -5.73 -7.40
N THR A 200 1.87 -6.91 -6.78
CA THR A 200 2.16 -8.17 -7.47
C THR A 200 0.88 -8.98 -7.52
N VAL A 201 0.45 -9.40 -8.72
CA VAL A 201 -0.79 -10.16 -8.90
C VAL A 201 -0.45 -11.61 -9.25
N PHE A 202 -0.76 -12.53 -8.32
CA PHE A 202 -0.62 -13.97 -8.50
C PHE A 202 -1.83 -14.57 -9.23
N PRO A 203 -1.85 -15.87 -9.57
CA PRO A 203 -2.95 -16.47 -10.31
C PRO A 203 -4.32 -16.26 -9.64
N GLN A 204 -5.36 -16.05 -10.45
CA GLN A 204 -6.74 -15.93 -9.98
C GLN A 204 -7.23 -17.24 -9.36
N ARG A 205 -8.23 -17.17 -8.49
CA ARG A 205 -8.96 -18.34 -7.98
C ARG A 205 -9.58 -19.12 -9.14
N THR A 206 -9.52 -20.43 -9.06
CA THR A 206 -10.16 -21.36 -10.01
C THR A 206 -10.98 -22.37 -9.23
N GLN A 207 -12.16 -22.74 -9.74
CA GLN A 207 -13.04 -23.70 -9.08
C GLN A 207 -12.33 -25.04 -8.88
N GLY A 208 -12.45 -25.62 -7.68
CA GLY A 208 -11.89 -26.93 -7.35
C GLY A 208 -10.37 -26.97 -7.12
N ALA A 209 -9.65 -25.84 -7.27
CA ALA A 209 -8.23 -25.74 -6.94
C ALA A 209 -8.03 -24.93 -5.66
N GLU A 210 -6.92 -25.19 -4.97
CA GLU A 210 -6.50 -24.38 -3.83
C GLU A 210 -6.09 -22.96 -4.26
N ASP A 211 -6.30 -21.99 -3.39
CA ASP A 211 -5.92 -20.60 -3.66
C ASP A 211 -4.43 -20.36 -3.51
N PHE A 212 -3.90 -19.42 -4.30
CA PHE A 212 -2.65 -18.73 -3.95
C PHE A 212 -2.95 -17.78 -2.78
N ARG A 213 -2.17 -17.86 -1.69
CA ARG A 213 -2.31 -16.99 -0.51
C ARG A 213 -0.96 -16.60 0.07
N VAL A 214 -0.86 -15.34 0.50
CA VAL A 214 0.12 -14.91 1.50
C VAL A 214 -0.62 -14.84 2.82
N TRP A 215 -0.17 -15.60 3.81
CA TRP A 215 -0.84 -15.73 5.10
C TRP A 215 -0.59 -14.51 5.99
N ASN A 216 0.57 -13.88 5.84
CA ASN A 216 0.92 -12.68 6.56
C ASN A 216 -0.04 -11.54 6.19
N SER A 217 -0.43 -10.72 7.18
CA SER A 217 -1.25 -9.53 6.94
C SER A 217 -0.50 -8.45 6.14
N GLN A 218 0.81 -8.36 6.33
CA GLN A 218 1.72 -7.51 5.56
C GLN A 218 3.00 -8.29 5.24
N LEU A 219 3.72 -7.89 4.19
CA LEU A 219 4.98 -8.55 3.81
C LEU A 219 6.04 -8.45 4.91
N ILE A 220 6.13 -7.30 5.59
CA ILE A 220 7.06 -7.11 6.71
C ILE A 220 6.22 -6.84 7.95
N ARG A 221 6.41 -7.65 8.99
CA ARG A 221 5.87 -7.39 10.34
C ARG A 221 6.79 -7.98 11.40
N TYR A 222 6.73 -7.42 12.60
CA TYR A 222 7.44 -7.94 13.76
C TYR A 222 6.65 -9.01 14.51
N ALA A 223 7.33 -10.02 15.04
CA ALA A 223 6.73 -11.09 15.83
C ALA A 223 6.21 -10.60 17.19
N GLY A 224 5.33 -11.38 17.80
CA GLY A 224 4.81 -11.17 19.15
C GLY A 224 4.88 -12.46 19.97
N TYR A 225 5.52 -12.39 21.14
CA TYR A 225 5.78 -13.54 22.00
C TYR A 225 5.07 -13.38 23.34
N MET A 226 4.01 -14.16 23.54
CA MET A 226 3.33 -14.25 24.83
C MET A 226 4.29 -14.86 25.86
N GLN A 227 4.48 -14.17 26.98
CA GLN A 227 5.30 -14.61 28.09
C GLN A 227 4.47 -15.39 29.12
N PRO A 228 5.10 -16.20 30.01
CA PRO A 228 4.39 -16.94 31.04
C PRO A 228 3.59 -16.08 32.02
N ASP A 229 3.98 -14.82 32.23
CA ASP A 229 3.31 -13.85 33.10
C ASP A 229 2.15 -13.11 32.43
N GLY A 230 1.85 -13.42 31.16
CA GLY A 230 0.82 -12.78 30.35
C GLY A 230 1.25 -11.49 29.65
N SER A 231 2.49 -11.03 29.86
CA SER A 231 3.06 -9.94 29.07
C SER A 231 3.41 -10.40 27.65
N VAL A 232 3.64 -9.46 26.73
CA VAL A 232 4.05 -9.77 25.36
C VAL A 232 5.33 -9.02 25.02
N VAL A 233 6.32 -9.75 24.51
CA VAL A 233 7.52 -9.18 23.88
C VAL A 233 7.28 -9.05 22.39
N GLY A 234 7.57 -7.88 21.82
CA GLY A 234 7.35 -7.60 20.40
C GLY A 234 5.97 -7.00 20.14
N ASP A 235 5.28 -7.46 19.10
CA ASP A 235 4.02 -6.91 18.63
C ASP A 235 2.82 -7.80 19.02
N PRO A 236 1.97 -7.39 19.99
CA PRO A 236 0.84 -8.21 20.45
C PRO A 236 -0.17 -8.58 19.37
N ALA A 237 -0.32 -7.75 18.32
CA ALA A 237 -1.24 -8.05 17.23
C ALA A 237 -0.80 -9.25 16.37
N ASN A 238 0.41 -9.79 16.57
CA ASN A 238 0.96 -10.90 15.81
C ASN A 238 1.19 -12.18 16.62
N VAL A 239 0.74 -12.26 17.87
CA VAL A 239 0.95 -13.45 18.71
C VAL A 239 0.42 -14.72 18.03
N GLU A 240 -0.79 -14.66 17.46
CA GLU A 240 -1.40 -15.81 16.76
C GLU A 240 -0.52 -16.30 15.59
N LEU A 241 -0.15 -15.40 14.67
CA LEU A 241 0.67 -15.73 13.51
C LEU A 241 2.09 -16.16 13.90
N THR A 242 2.65 -15.55 14.95
CA THR A 242 3.97 -15.92 15.49
C THR A 242 3.96 -17.36 16.00
N GLN A 243 2.90 -17.73 16.74
CA GLN A 243 2.74 -19.09 17.23
C GLN A 243 2.60 -20.11 16.09
N ILE A 244 1.90 -19.74 15.01
CA ILE A 244 1.82 -20.55 13.79
C ILE A 244 3.23 -20.73 13.17
N CYS A 245 4.02 -19.66 13.04
CA CYS A 245 5.40 -19.75 12.54
C CYS A 245 6.25 -20.71 13.38
N ILE A 246 6.16 -20.62 14.71
CA ILE A 246 6.88 -21.51 15.64
C ILE A 246 6.44 -22.96 15.46
N GLN A 247 5.13 -23.22 15.34
CA GLN A 247 4.60 -24.56 15.08
C GLN A 247 5.04 -25.11 13.72
N MET A 248 5.23 -24.25 12.72
CA MET A 248 5.81 -24.57 11.41
C MET A 248 7.33 -24.79 11.43
N GLY A 249 7.97 -24.66 12.60
CA GLY A 249 9.39 -24.93 12.81
C GLY A 249 10.28 -23.68 12.80
N TRP A 250 9.72 -22.48 12.90
CA TRP A 250 10.51 -21.25 13.03
C TRP A 250 11.15 -21.21 14.41
N THR A 251 12.44 -20.87 14.46
CA THR A 251 13.16 -20.65 15.72
C THR A 251 13.26 -19.14 15.95
N PRO A 252 12.47 -18.57 16.86
CA PRO A 252 12.48 -17.13 17.12
C PRO A 252 13.77 -16.69 17.82
N LEU A 253 14.16 -15.43 17.63
CA LEU A 253 15.24 -14.82 18.43
C LEU A 253 14.71 -14.35 19.80
N GLY A 254 13.40 -14.10 19.90
CA GLY A 254 12.74 -13.62 21.12
C GLY A 254 12.89 -12.11 21.33
N GLY A 255 13.26 -11.36 20.29
CA GLY A 255 13.47 -9.91 20.33
C GLY A 255 12.21 -9.09 20.08
N ARG A 256 12.28 -7.80 20.47
CA ARG A 256 11.17 -6.84 20.34
C ARG A 256 10.81 -6.45 18.90
N PHE A 257 11.73 -6.69 17.96
CA PHE A 257 11.61 -6.30 16.56
C PHE A 257 12.09 -7.44 15.64
N ASP A 258 11.75 -8.68 15.98
CA ASP A 258 12.05 -9.83 15.14
C ASP A 258 11.15 -9.87 13.91
N VAL A 259 11.70 -9.80 12.71
CA VAL A 259 10.91 -9.86 11.46
C VAL A 259 10.33 -11.27 11.29
N LEU A 260 9.02 -11.36 11.10
CA LEU A 260 8.33 -12.61 10.81
C LEU A 260 8.74 -13.17 9.44
N PRO A 261 8.88 -14.49 9.30
CA PRO A 261 8.98 -15.12 7.99
C PRO A 261 7.65 -15.00 7.23
N LEU A 262 7.70 -15.11 5.91
CA LEU A 262 6.51 -15.22 5.06
C LEU A 262 6.00 -16.66 5.08
N ILE A 263 4.69 -16.86 5.24
CA ILE A 263 4.03 -18.14 4.99
C ILE A 263 3.26 -18.02 3.67
N LEU A 264 3.69 -18.81 2.69
CA LEU A 264 3.21 -18.77 1.31
C LEU A 264 2.51 -20.08 0.95
N GLN A 265 1.39 -19.95 0.25
CA GLN A 265 0.58 -21.07 -0.22
C GLN A 265 0.35 -20.94 -1.72
N ALA A 266 0.62 -22.02 -2.45
CA ALA A 266 0.36 -22.18 -3.88
C ALA A 266 -0.52 -23.42 -4.10
N ARG A 267 -1.03 -23.60 -5.33
CA ARG A 267 -1.93 -24.70 -5.69
C ARG A 267 -1.30 -26.08 -5.47
N GLY A 268 -1.97 -26.94 -4.71
CA GLY A 268 -1.60 -28.35 -4.58
C GLY A 268 -0.35 -28.58 -3.73
N GLU A 269 0.13 -27.56 -3.01
CA GLU A 269 1.28 -27.63 -2.12
C GLU A 269 0.89 -27.15 -0.72
N PRO A 270 1.39 -27.80 0.35
CA PRO A 270 1.20 -27.29 1.70
C PRO A 270 1.88 -25.92 1.85
N PRO A 271 1.37 -25.03 2.72
CA PRO A 271 1.97 -23.73 2.97
C PRO A 271 3.42 -23.89 3.45
N GLN A 272 4.33 -23.09 2.89
CA GLN A 272 5.75 -23.12 3.22
C GLN A 272 6.21 -21.77 3.77
N MET A 273 7.19 -21.82 4.66
CA MET A 273 7.69 -20.67 5.38
C MET A 273 9.04 -20.22 4.84
N PHE A 274 9.19 -18.92 4.58
CA PHE A 274 10.36 -18.29 3.99
C PHE A 274 10.83 -17.13 4.86
N PRO A 275 11.97 -17.26 5.55
CA PRO A 275 12.61 -16.12 6.21
C PRO A 275 12.93 -15.01 5.19
N LEU A 276 12.60 -13.77 5.52
CA LEU A 276 12.95 -12.64 4.68
C LEU A 276 14.47 -12.37 4.74
N PRO A 277 15.12 -12.11 3.60
CA PRO A 277 16.52 -11.70 3.61
C PRO A 277 16.64 -10.34 4.30
N PRO A 278 17.49 -10.18 5.34
CA PRO A 278 17.62 -8.94 6.09
C PRO A 278 17.92 -7.71 5.21
N GLU A 279 18.65 -7.90 4.11
CA GLU A 279 18.99 -6.84 3.15
C GLU A 279 17.79 -6.26 2.39
N LEU A 280 16.64 -6.97 2.37
CA LEU A 280 15.41 -6.48 1.78
C LEU A 280 14.55 -5.70 2.77
N VAL A 281 14.87 -5.77 4.07
CA VAL A 281 14.12 -5.14 5.15
C VAL A 281 14.82 -3.85 5.56
N LEU A 282 14.41 -2.75 4.95
CA LEU A 282 14.83 -1.42 5.39
C LEU A 282 14.12 -1.06 6.70
N GLU A 283 14.88 -0.84 7.76
CA GLU A 283 14.38 -0.35 9.05
C GLU A 283 14.88 1.07 9.33
N VAL A 284 14.04 1.87 10.01
CA VAL A 284 14.37 3.21 10.49
C VAL A 284 14.42 3.16 12.02
N ALA A 285 15.59 3.45 12.59
CA ALA A 285 15.73 3.65 14.03
C ALA A 285 15.06 4.97 14.44
N ILE A 286 14.27 4.96 15.51
CA ILE A 286 13.50 6.12 15.94
C ILE A 286 14.28 6.93 16.96
N THR A 287 14.48 8.20 16.63
CA THR A 287 15.15 9.23 17.42
C THR A 287 14.26 10.48 17.48
N HIS A 288 14.58 11.41 18.37
CA HIS A 288 13.79 12.63 18.55
C HIS A 288 14.67 13.87 18.37
N PRO A 289 14.20 14.94 17.68
CA PRO A 289 14.99 16.14 17.43
C PRO A 289 15.40 16.89 18.71
N MET A 290 14.58 16.81 19.77
CA MET A 290 14.75 17.61 21.00
C MET A 290 14.88 16.78 22.28
N LEU A 291 14.67 15.46 22.21
CA LEU A 291 14.63 14.59 23.38
C LEU A 291 15.68 13.49 23.20
N PRO A 292 16.95 13.73 23.58
CA PRO A 292 18.05 12.80 23.30
C PRO A 292 17.81 11.39 23.84
N TRP A 293 17.15 11.27 25.01
CA TRP A 293 16.83 9.98 25.64
C TRP A 293 15.88 9.10 24.82
N PHE A 294 15.26 9.62 23.76
CA PHE A 294 14.33 8.85 22.94
C PHE A 294 15.04 7.70 22.21
N SER A 295 16.32 7.87 21.84
CA SER A 295 17.13 6.78 21.26
C SER A 295 17.29 5.59 22.21
N ASP A 296 17.27 5.84 23.52
CA ASP A 296 17.46 4.82 24.55
C ASP A 296 16.25 3.88 24.67
N LEU A 297 15.11 4.23 24.04
CA LEU A 297 13.96 3.34 23.92
C LEU A 297 14.22 2.19 22.92
N GLY A 298 15.27 2.28 22.10
CA GLY A 298 15.67 1.27 21.13
C GLY A 298 14.60 0.96 20.07
N LEU A 299 13.75 1.94 19.76
CA LEU A 299 12.63 1.79 18.84
C LEU A 299 13.12 1.78 17.39
N ARG A 300 12.46 0.97 16.57
CA ARG A 300 12.64 0.95 15.12
C ARG A 300 11.33 0.60 14.42
N TRP A 301 11.21 0.93 13.15
CA TRP A 301 10.11 0.45 12.31
C TRP A 301 10.56 0.24 10.87
N TYR A 302 10.00 -0.75 10.18
CA TYR A 302 10.31 -1.03 8.77
C TYR A 302 9.72 0.05 7.85
N GLY A 303 10.44 0.41 6.79
CA GLY A 303 10.08 1.53 5.90
C GLY A 303 9.00 1.22 4.86
N LEU A 304 8.64 -0.05 4.65
CA LEU A 304 7.74 -0.49 3.58
C LEU A 304 6.41 -1.05 4.12
N PRO A 305 5.28 -0.29 4.07
CA PRO A 305 3.96 -0.81 4.39
C PRO A 305 3.34 -1.56 3.21
N ALA A 306 3.44 -2.89 3.22
CA ALA A 306 2.93 -3.73 2.13
C ALA A 306 1.84 -4.69 2.63
N VAL A 307 0.57 -4.37 2.38
CA VAL A 307 -0.58 -5.23 2.70
C VAL A 307 -0.52 -6.49 1.83
N ALA A 308 -0.73 -7.67 2.44
CA ALA A 308 -0.52 -8.95 1.76
C ALA A 308 -1.70 -9.93 1.82
N ASN A 309 -2.68 -9.71 2.69
CA ASN A 309 -3.80 -10.64 2.91
C ASN A 309 -5.14 -10.24 2.25
N MET A 310 -5.19 -9.12 1.52
CA MET A 310 -6.38 -8.73 0.77
C MET A 310 -6.50 -9.47 -0.56
N MET A 311 -7.73 -9.51 -1.09
CA MET A 311 -8.07 -10.01 -2.43
C MET A 311 -8.33 -8.84 -3.37
N LEU A 312 -7.99 -8.98 -4.64
CA LEU A 312 -8.43 -8.08 -5.70
C LEU A 312 -9.59 -8.73 -6.47
N GLU A 313 -10.73 -8.05 -6.59
CA GLU A 313 -11.84 -8.45 -7.45
C GLU A 313 -11.90 -7.54 -8.69
N VAL A 314 -11.90 -8.15 -9.88
CA VAL A 314 -11.95 -7.45 -11.17
C VAL A 314 -12.86 -8.20 -12.13
N GLY A 315 -14.00 -7.60 -12.50
CA GLY A 315 -14.90 -8.18 -13.50
C GLY A 315 -15.36 -9.59 -13.15
N GLY A 316 -15.63 -9.82 -11.86
CA GLY A 316 -16.03 -11.13 -11.32
C GLY A 316 -14.90 -12.13 -11.07
N LEU A 317 -13.66 -11.83 -11.51
CA LEU A 317 -12.48 -12.63 -11.18
C LEU A 317 -11.94 -12.26 -9.80
N GLU A 318 -11.44 -13.26 -9.09
CA GLU A 318 -10.92 -13.12 -7.73
C GLU A 318 -9.43 -13.47 -7.68
N PHE A 319 -8.59 -12.52 -7.30
CA PHE A 319 -7.15 -12.71 -7.12
C PHE A 319 -6.81 -12.68 -5.62
N THR A 320 -6.64 -13.86 -5.03
CA THR A 320 -6.58 -14.08 -3.57
C THR A 320 -5.21 -13.79 -2.94
N ALA A 321 -4.18 -13.62 -3.76
CA ALA A 321 -2.85 -13.16 -3.35
C ALA A 321 -2.42 -11.98 -4.22
N VAL A 322 -2.50 -10.78 -3.66
CA VAL A 322 -2.17 -9.53 -4.35
C VAL A 322 -1.39 -8.56 -3.46
N PRO A 323 -0.20 -8.91 -2.96
CA PRO A 323 0.52 -8.00 -2.08
C PRO A 323 0.78 -6.65 -2.77
N PHE A 324 0.44 -5.56 -2.09
CA PHE A 324 0.59 -4.20 -2.59
C PHE A 324 1.10 -3.25 -1.51
N ASN A 325 1.79 -2.19 -1.93
CA ASN A 325 2.34 -1.20 -1.01
C ASN A 325 2.10 0.24 -1.49
N GLY A 326 2.10 1.14 -0.51
CA GLY A 326 2.36 2.56 -0.69
C GLY A 326 3.56 2.95 0.18
N TRP A 327 3.50 4.15 0.76
CA TRP A 327 4.37 4.60 1.84
C TRP A 327 3.53 4.96 3.05
N TYR A 328 4.18 5.06 4.22
CA TYR A 328 3.50 5.33 5.47
C TYR A 328 2.96 6.76 5.56
N MET A 329 1.79 6.90 6.18
CA MET A 329 1.42 8.10 6.92
C MET A 329 1.93 7.98 8.36
N GLY A 330 2.60 9.01 8.88
CA GLY A 330 3.32 8.93 10.16
C GLY A 330 2.50 8.40 11.34
N THR A 331 1.21 8.73 11.39
CA THR A 331 0.28 8.31 12.45
C THR A 331 -0.03 6.82 12.47
N GLU A 332 0.20 6.10 11.37
CA GLU A 332 0.12 4.63 11.35
C GLU A 332 1.17 4.02 12.29
N ILE A 333 2.37 4.61 12.32
CA ILE A 333 3.45 4.16 13.21
C ILE A 333 3.31 4.83 14.57
N GLY A 334 3.37 6.17 14.61
CA GLY A 334 3.48 6.94 15.84
C GLY A 334 2.25 6.78 16.74
N THR A 335 1.05 6.87 16.17
CA THR A 335 -0.19 6.73 16.94
C THR A 335 -0.59 5.25 17.05
N ARG A 336 -0.78 4.54 15.95
CA ARG A 336 -1.36 3.18 16.02
C ARG A 336 -0.36 2.13 16.50
N ASN A 337 0.78 1.99 15.84
CA ASN A 337 1.73 0.93 16.19
C ASN A 337 2.38 1.16 17.56
N PHE A 338 2.76 2.40 17.87
CA PHE A 338 3.45 2.73 19.12
C PHE A 338 2.52 3.06 20.30
N CYS A 339 1.37 3.69 20.09
CA CYS A 339 0.53 4.14 21.21
C CYS A 339 -0.68 3.23 21.51
N ASP A 340 -1.18 2.42 20.57
CA ASP A 340 -2.34 1.56 20.86
C ASP A 340 -2.01 0.60 22.04
N PRO A 341 -2.90 0.47 23.04
CA PRO A 341 -2.67 -0.42 24.19
C PRO A 341 -2.54 -1.90 23.81
N CYS A 342 -3.16 -2.30 22.70
CA CYS A 342 -3.06 -3.65 22.14
C CYS A 342 -1.86 -3.82 21.18
N ARG A 343 -0.94 -2.85 21.15
CA ARG A 343 0.28 -2.84 20.33
C ARG A 343 1.50 -2.60 21.23
N TYR A 344 2.43 -1.73 20.85
CA TYR A 344 3.64 -1.49 21.65
C TYR A 344 3.39 -0.65 22.92
N ASN A 345 2.22 0.00 23.04
CA ASN A 345 1.74 0.69 24.25
C ASN A 345 2.77 1.61 24.94
N LEU A 346 3.38 2.53 24.18
CA LEU A 346 4.53 3.32 24.64
C LEU A 346 4.18 4.64 25.34
N LEU A 347 2.89 5.03 25.36
CA LEU A 347 2.48 6.35 25.87
C LEU A 347 2.98 6.60 27.29
N GLU A 348 2.81 5.64 28.19
CA GLU A 348 3.09 5.82 29.61
C GLU A 348 4.60 5.99 29.88
N GLU A 349 5.44 5.18 29.22
CA GLU A 349 6.89 5.27 29.33
C GLU A 349 7.41 6.63 28.80
N VAL A 350 6.93 7.04 27.62
CA VAL A 350 7.27 8.34 27.03
C VAL A 350 6.81 9.49 27.94
N GLY A 351 5.57 9.41 28.46
CA GLY A 351 5.02 10.41 29.36
C GLY A 351 5.84 10.58 30.65
N ARG A 352 6.31 9.47 31.24
CA ARG A 352 7.21 9.51 32.41
C ARG A 352 8.57 10.14 32.09
N ARG A 353 9.20 9.77 30.97
CA ARG A 353 10.50 10.33 30.57
C ARG A 353 10.43 11.81 30.21
N MET A 354 9.27 12.29 29.77
CA MET A 354 8.98 13.71 29.59
C MET A 354 8.70 14.47 30.90
N GLY A 355 8.63 13.78 32.05
CA GLY A 355 8.28 14.40 33.33
C GLY A 355 6.82 14.84 33.45
N LEU A 356 5.91 14.21 32.69
CA LEU A 356 4.48 14.53 32.72
C LEU A 356 3.78 13.85 33.90
N ASP A 357 2.68 14.46 34.37
CA ASP A 357 1.79 13.89 35.38
C ASP A 357 0.93 12.78 34.75
N VAL A 358 1.49 11.56 34.67
CA VAL A 358 0.84 10.37 34.07
C VAL A 358 -0.30 9.79 34.91
N GLY A 359 -0.44 10.19 36.17
CA GLY A 359 -1.49 9.73 37.08
C GLY A 359 -2.84 10.42 36.86
N ARG A 360 -2.85 11.58 36.19
CA ARG A 360 -4.04 12.42 36.04
C ARG A 360 -4.35 12.69 34.57
N THR A 361 -5.49 12.21 34.10
CA THR A 361 -5.92 12.37 32.69
C THR A 361 -6.09 13.82 32.26
N SER A 362 -6.53 14.71 33.17
CA SER A 362 -6.71 16.14 32.89
C SER A 362 -5.39 16.92 32.69
N SER A 363 -4.22 16.31 32.94
CA SER A 363 -2.93 16.89 32.55
C SER A 363 -2.67 16.83 31.04
N LEU A 364 -3.50 16.06 30.31
CA LEU A 364 -3.38 15.78 28.87
C LEU A 364 -2.03 15.16 28.51
N TRP A 365 -1.47 14.36 29.42
CA TRP A 365 -0.16 13.75 29.22
C TRP A 365 -0.13 12.77 28.04
N LYS A 366 -1.22 12.07 27.75
CA LYS A 366 -1.33 11.14 26.61
C LYS A 366 -1.23 11.89 25.30
N ASP A 367 -1.93 13.01 25.19
CA ASP A 367 -1.93 13.88 24.00
C ASP A 367 -0.53 14.42 23.73
N LYS A 368 0.13 14.97 24.77
CA LYS A 368 1.51 15.48 24.68
C LYS A 368 2.49 14.37 24.27
N ALA A 369 2.46 13.21 24.92
CA ALA A 369 3.32 12.09 24.58
C ALA A 369 3.08 11.58 23.15
N ALA A 370 1.82 11.45 22.71
CA ALA A 370 1.47 10.99 21.38
C ALA A 370 1.99 11.94 20.27
N VAL A 371 1.95 13.25 20.51
CA VAL A 371 2.51 14.26 19.59
C VAL A 371 4.02 14.09 19.44
N GLU A 372 4.77 13.98 20.55
CA GLU A 372 6.23 13.80 20.50
C GLU A 372 6.63 12.47 19.85
N ILE A 373 5.86 11.39 20.07
CA ILE A 373 6.11 10.10 19.38
C ILE A 373 5.94 10.24 17.86
N ASN A 374 4.90 10.94 17.40
CA ASN A 374 4.69 11.19 15.97
C ASN A 374 5.79 12.09 15.38
N LEU A 375 6.23 13.10 16.13
CA LEU A 375 7.36 13.94 15.75
C LEU A 375 8.65 13.11 15.61
N ALA A 376 8.92 12.20 16.55
CA ALA A 376 10.05 11.26 16.50
C ALA A 376 10.04 10.44 15.21
N VAL A 377 8.88 9.87 14.86
CA VAL A 377 8.72 9.04 13.65
C VAL A 377 9.01 9.84 12.39
N LEU A 378 8.36 11.00 12.22
CA LEU A 378 8.56 11.83 11.02
C LEU A 378 10.01 12.29 10.90
N HIS A 379 10.59 12.79 11.99
CA HIS A 379 11.99 13.21 12.04
C HIS A 379 12.93 12.08 11.61
N SER A 380 12.75 10.89 12.18
CA SER A 380 13.63 9.75 11.93
C SER A 380 13.58 9.27 10.50
N TYR A 381 12.39 9.19 9.91
CA TYR A 381 12.21 8.80 8.51
C TYR A 381 12.82 9.83 7.57
N GLN A 382 12.64 11.12 7.85
CA GLN A 382 13.25 12.21 7.07
C GLN A 382 14.78 12.16 7.14
N GLN A 383 15.36 12.00 8.33
CA GLN A 383 16.82 11.85 8.52
C GLN A 383 17.38 10.63 7.79
N ALA A 384 16.64 9.52 7.80
CA ALA A 384 17.02 8.30 7.09
C ALA A 384 16.75 8.35 5.57
N ASN A 385 16.23 9.46 5.03
CA ASN A 385 15.80 9.61 3.64
C ASN A 385 14.79 8.53 3.18
N VAL A 386 13.87 8.15 4.08
CA VAL A 386 12.79 7.20 3.80
C VAL A 386 11.47 7.95 3.62
N THR A 387 10.78 7.68 2.51
CA THR A 387 9.51 8.33 2.18
C THR A 387 8.47 8.11 3.27
N ILE A 388 7.96 9.21 3.82
CA ILE A 388 6.86 9.25 4.77
C ILE A 388 6.05 10.53 4.53
N MET A 389 4.78 10.52 4.92
CA MET A 389 3.92 11.70 4.84
C MET A 389 3.28 11.98 6.21
N ASP A 390 3.21 13.24 6.61
CA ASP A 390 2.43 13.61 7.80
C ASP A 390 0.92 13.62 7.47
N HIS A 391 0.10 13.58 8.51
CA HIS A 391 -1.34 13.44 8.37
C HIS A 391 -2.05 14.73 7.92
N HIS A 392 -1.43 15.91 8.10
CA HIS A 392 -1.99 17.16 7.57
C HIS A 392 -1.81 17.22 6.05
N ALA A 393 -0.59 17.00 5.55
CA ALA A 393 -0.33 16.95 4.11
C ALA A 393 -1.11 15.83 3.41
N ALA A 394 -1.24 14.66 4.04
CA ALA A 394 -2.01 13.55 3.49
C ALA A 394 -3.50 13.89 3.32
N THR A 395 -4.10 14.55 4.31
CA THR A 395 -5.52 14.90 4.28
C THR A 395 -5.83 16.07 3.36
N GLU A 396 -4.95 17.08 3.27
CA GLU A 396 -5.04 18.11 2.23
C GLU A 396 -4.96 17.53 0.82
N SER A 397 -4.00 16.62 0.60
CA SER A 397 -3.87 15.91 -0.66
C SER A 397 -5.11 15.06 -0.98
N PHE A 398 -5.75 14.47 0.03
CA PHE A 398 -7.00 13.73 -0.15
C PHE A 398 -8.15 14.65 -0.56
N MET A 399 -8.28 15.84 0.02
CA MET A 399 -9.31 16.81 -0.39
C MET A 399 -9.17 17.22 -1.86
N LYS A 400 -7.93 17.42 -2.33
CA LYS A 400 -7.67 17.67 -3.76
C LYS A 400 -8.07 16.48 -4.64
N HIS A 401 -7.78 15.25 -4.20
CA HIS A 401 -8.24 14.05 -4.88
C HIS A 401 -9.77 14.01 -4.93
N LEU A 402 -10.45 14.18 -3.81
CA LEU A 402 -11.90 14.19 -3.72
C LEU A 402 -12.51 15.18 -4.72
N SER A 403 -12.07 16.44 -4.71
CA SER A 403 -12.54 17.46 -5.65
C SER A 403 -12.35 17.03 -7.13
N ASN A 404 -11.17 16.54 -7.48
CA ASN A 404 -10.90 16.02 -8.83
C ASN A 404 -11.82 14.86 -9.23
N GLU A 405 -12.14 13.96 -8.29
CA GLU A 405 -13.00 12.81 -8.54
C GLU A 405 -14.46 13.21 -8.75
N TYR A 406 -14.96 14.17 -7.97
CA TYR A 406 -16.28 14.76 -8.20
C TYR A 406 -16.36 15.44 -9.57
N HIS A 407 -15.33 16.18 -9.98
CA HIS A 407 -15.28 16.77 -11.32
C HIS A 407 -15.20 15.73 -12.44
N THR A 408 -14.40 14.69 -12.26
CA THR A 408 -14.09 13.72 -13.33
C THR A 408 -15.17 12.65 -13.51
N ARG A 409 -15.75 12.17 -12.42
CA ARG A 409 -16.69 11.02 -12.44
C ARG A 409 -17.90 11.18 -11.52
N GLY A 410 -18.12 12.38 -10.97
CA GLY A 410 -19.32 12.68 -10.20
C GLY A 410 -19.41 11.98 -8.85
N GLY A 411 -18.29 11.62 -8.22
CA GLY A 411 -18.27 11.10 -6.85
C GLY A 411 -16.95 10.46 -6.42
N CYS A 412 -16.79 10.26 -5.12
CA CYS A 412 -15.63 9.62 -4.51
C CYS A 412 -16.07 8.78 -3.29
N PRO A 413 -16.10 7.44 -3.37
CA PRO A 413 -16.43 6.62 -2.20
C PRO A 413 -15.41 6.87 -1.11
N ALA A 414 -15.84 7.23 0.10
CA ALA A 414 -14.95 7.51 1.21
C ALA A 414 -15.57 7.10 2.56
N ASP A 415 -14.77 6.41 3.37
CA ASP A 415 -15.12 5.97 4.71
C ASP A 415 -14.53 6.95 5.73
N TRP A 416 -15.34 7.92 6.16
CA TRP A 416 -14.91 9.00 7.05
C TRP A 416 -14.21 8.49 8.31
N VAL A 417 -14.67 7.35 8.86
CA VAL A 417 -14.10 6.70 10.07
C VAL A 417 -12.64 6.30 9.87
N TRP A 418 -12.23 6.00 8.64
CA TRP A 418 -10.86 5.61 8.28
C TRP A 418 -10.04 6.75 7.68
N ILE A 419 -10.68 7.71 7.01
CA ILE A 419 -10.00 8.84 6.37
C ILE A 419 -9.53 9.87 7.39
N VAL A 420 -10.30 10.10 8.47
CA VAL A 420 -9.88 11.00 9.55
C VAL A 420 -8.70 10.39 10.32
N PRO A 421 -7.57 11.11 10.46
CA PRO A 421 -6.41 10.59 11.20
C PRO A 421 -6.72 10.30 12.67
N PRO A 422 -6.02 9.33 13.30
CA PRO A 422 -6.29 8.90 14.66
C PRO A 422 -5.83 9.90 15.74
N ILE A 423 -5.23 11.01 15.34
CA ILE A 423 -4.81 12.13 16.20
C ILE A 423 -5.09 13.44 15.44
N SER A 424 -5.39 14.51 16.16
CA SER A 424 -5.63 15.83 15.57
C SER A 424 -6.80 15.90 14.59
N GLY A 425 -7.81 15.04 14.74
CA GLY A 425 -8.89 14.85 13.76
C GLY A 425 -9.49 16.15 13.21
N SER A 426 -10.09 16.98 14.06
CA SER A 426 -10.72 18.25 13.64
C SER A 426 -9.74 19.34 13.19
N LEU A 427 -8.44 19.14 13.39
CA LEU A 427 -7.37 20.00 12.86
C LEU A 427 -6.99 19.62 11.42
N THR A 428 -7.71 18.68 10.81
CA THR A 428 -7.54 18.27 9.41
C THR A 428 -8.79 18.62 8.61
N PRO A 429 -8.66 18.95 7.30
CA PRO A 429 -9.80 19.37 6.50
C PRO A 429 -10.83 18.26 6.27
N VAL A 430 -10.41 17.00 6.31
CA VAL A 430 -11.28 15.83 6.09
C VAL A 430 -12.31 15.63 7.19
N PHE A 431 -12.06 16.10 8.41
CA PHE A 431 -13.03 16.03 9.50
C PHE A 431 -14.30 16.82 9.17
N HIS A 432 -14.13 17.96 8.49
CA HIS A 432 -15.22 18.89 8.15
C HIS A 432 -15.94 18.52 6.84
N GLN A 433 -15.50 17.47 6.14
CA GLN A 433 -16.07 17.03 4.87
C GLN A 433 -17.07 15.89 5.09
N GLU A 434 -18.32 16.08 4.70
CA GLU A 434 -19.27 14.97 4.59
C GLU A 434 -18.84 14.00 3.48
N MET A 435 -18.98 12.70 3.72
CA MET A 435 -18.52 11.66 2.79
C MET A 435 -19.59 10.59 2.63
N LEU A 436 -19.71 10.06 1.41
CA LEU A 436 -20.54 8.89 1.12
C LEU A 436 -19.67 7.65 0.99
N ASN A 437 -19.99 6.62 1.77
CA ASN A 437 -19.32 5.34 1.72
C ASN A 437 -20.16 4.34 0.91
N TYR A 438 -19.61 3.88 -0.21
CA TYR A 438 -20.23 2.88 -1.09
C TYR A 438 -19.16 2.05 -1.79
N ALA A 439 -19.50 0.80 -2.13
CA ALA A 439 -18.57 -0.13 -2.77
C ALA A 439 -18.79 -0.15 -4.30
N LEU A 440 -17.71 0.14 -5.03
CA LEU A 440 -17.62 -0.03 -6.48
C LEU A 440 -16.83 -1.31 -6.80
N THR A 441 -16.84 -1.72 -8.07
CA THR A 441 -15.90 -2.72 -8.63
C THR A 441 -15.10 -2.05 -9.75
N PRO A 442 -13.80 -2.39 -9.96
CA PRO A 442 -12.95 -3.30 -9.18
C PRO A 442 -12.71 -2.87 -7.73
N ALA A 443 -12.36 -3.80 -6.85
CA ALA A 443 -12.16 -3.54 -5.42
C ALA A 443 -11.12 -4.44 -4.74
N PHE A 444 -10.49 -3.91 -3.68
CA PHE A 444 -9.78 -4.73 -2.71
C PHE A 444 -10.73 -5.18 -1.60
N LEU A 445 -10.76 -6.47 -1.30
CA LEU A 445 -11.63 -7.07 -0.30
C LEU A 445 -10.81 -7.79 0.79
N TYR A 446 -11.29 -7.74 2.03
CA TYR A 446 -10.76 -8.55 3.12
C TYR A 446 -11.05 -10.03 2.87
N GLN A 447 -10.22 -10.92 3.40
CA GLN A 447 -10.42 -12.35 3.33
C GLN A 447 -10.35 -12.96 4.72
N VAL A 448 -11.00 -14.11 4.90
CA VAL A 448 -10.80 -14.93 6.11
C VAL A 448 -9.34 -15.41 6.13
N ASP A 449 -8.71 -15.35 7.31
CA ASP A 449 -7.35 -15.86 7.49
C ASP A 449 -7.28 -17.34 7.04
N PRO A 450 -6.26 -17.74 6.26
CA PRO A 450 -6.19 -19.10 5.70
C PRO A 450 -6.28 -20.20 6.75
N TRP A 451 -5.66 -20.01 7.92
CA TRP A 451 -5.66 -20.98 9.01
C TRP A 451 -6.98 -21.06 9.80
N LYS A 452 -7.93 -20.16 9.52
CA LYS A 452 -9.29 -20.16 10.10
C LYS A 452 -10.32 -20.81 9.17
N LEU A 453 -9.91 -21.24 7.96
CA LEU A 453 -10.81 -21.91 7.02
C LEU A 453 -11.12 -23.34 7.47
N PRO A 454 -12.35 -23.85 7.23
CA PRO A 454 -12.72 -25.22 7.54
C PRO A 454 -11.81 -26.24 6.84
N GLY A 455 -11.44 -27.32 7.55
CA GLY A 455 -10.58 -28.38 7.02
C GLY A 455 -9.07 -28.10 7.10
N PHE A 456 -8.66 -26.90 7.52
CA PHE A 456 -7.25 -26.61 7.77
C PHE A 456 -6.83 -27.15 9.15
N SER A 457 -5.78 -27.99 9.18
CA SER A 457 -5.10 -28.39 10.41
C SER A 457 -3.59 -28.18 10.28
N ILE A 458 -3.02 -27.40 11.21
CA ILE A 458 -1.57 -27.16 11.31
C ILE A 458 -0.80 -28.50 11.41
N THR A 459 -1.42 -29.53 12.00
CA THR A 459 -0.80 -30.86 12.19
C THR A 459 -0.75 -31.72 10.92
N GLN A 460 -1.55 -31.43 9.89
CA GLN A 460 -1.56 -32.21 8.65
C GLN A 460 -0.50 -31.75 7.63
N GLY A 461 0.05 -30.53 7.78
CA GLY A 461 1.06 -29.97 6.85
C GLY A 461 2.50 -29.91 7.38
N VAL A 462 2.74 -30.10 8.69
CA VAL A 462 4.05 -29.81 9.28
C VAL A 462 4.66 -31.06 9.91
N ARG A 463 5.49 -31.79 9.16
CA ARG A 463 6.36 -32.86 9.70
C ARG A 463 7.85 -32.70 9.38
N LYS A 464 8.29 -31.60 8.79
CA LYS A 464 9.72 -31.38 8.53
C LYS A 464 10.21 -30.19 9.34
N LYS A 465 10.96 -30.48 10.42
CA LYS A 465 11.87 -29.49 11.05
C LYS A 465 12.65 -28.81 9.93
N ILE A 466 12.48 -27.50 9.79
CA ILE A 466 13.29 -26.72 8.85
C ILE A 466 14.70 -26.72 9.43
N SER A 467 15.62 -27.44 8.79
CA SER A 467 17.02 -27.43 9.22
C SER A 467 17.65 -26.08 8.87
N PHE A 468 18.65 -25.66 9.64
CA PHE A 468 19.47 -24.47 9.35
C PHE A 468 19.99 -24.46 7.90
N ARG A 469 20.20 -25.66 7.31
CA ARG A 469 20.56 -25.83 5.91
C ARG A 469 19.50 -25.31 4.94
N LYS A 470 18.20 -25.52 5.20
CA LYS A 470 17.11 -24.99 4.36
C LYS A 470 16.98 -23.47 4.47
N VAL A 471 17.22 -22.91 5.66
CA VAL A 471 17.30 -21.45 5.85
C VAL A 471 18.49 -20.88 5.09
N ALA A 472 19.66 -21.51 5.19
CA ALA A 472 20.85 -21.12 4.43
C ALA A 472 20.67 -21.29 2.92
N GLU A 473 19.95 -22.33 2.46
CA GLU A 473 19.57 -22.52 1.06
C GLU A 473 18.57 -21.45 0.60
N ALA A 474 17.59 -21.06 1.42
CA ALA A 474 16.67 -19.95 1.12
C ALA A 474 17.39 -18.60 1.09
N VAL A 475 18.36 -18.35 1.99
CA VAL A 475 19.21 -17.15 1.97
C VAL A 475 20.13 -17.15 0.74
N LYS A 476 20.78 -18.28 0.42
CA LYS A 476 21.58 -18.43 -0.81
C LYS A 476 20.73 -18.26 -2.06
N PHE A 477 19.53 -18.81 -2.07
CA PHE A 477 18.56 -18.66 -3.16
C PHE A 477 18.14 -17.20 -3.29
N SER A 478 17.81 -16.53 -2.19
CA SER A 478 17.47 -15.10 -2.16
C SER A 478 18.61 -14.22 -2.68
N ALA A 479 19.84 -14.50 -2.24
CA ALA A 479 21.05 -13.80 -2.73
C ALA A 479 21.30 -14.07 -4.23
N ALA A 480 21.16 -15.32 -4.67
CA ALA A 480 21.27 -15.68 -6.09
C ALA A 480 20.16 -15.04 -6.94
N MET A 481 18.95 -14.91 -6.39
CA MET A 481 17.82 -14.25 -7.02
C MET A 481 17.99 -12.74 -7.09
N MET A 482 18.53 -12.12 -6.04
CA MET A 482 18.97 -10.72 -6.03
C MET A 482 19.99 -10.46 -7.14
N VAL A 483 21.01 -11.32 -7.26
CA VAL A 483 22.02 -11.26 -8.33
C VAL A 483 21.36 -11.41 -9.71
N LYS A 484 20.43 -12.36 -9.87
CA LYS A 484 19.70 -12.59 -11.13
C LYS A 484 18.76 -11.45 -11.48
N ALA A 485 18.07 -10.86 -10.50
CA ALA A 485 17.17 -9.73 -10.68
C ALA A 485 17.92 -8.44 -11.00
N MET A 486 19.08 -8.23 -10.38
CA MET A 486 20.01 -7.15 -10.74
C MET A 486 20.60 -7.38 -12.14
N GLY A 487 20.92 -8.61 -12.51
CA GLY A 487 21.45 -9.00 -13.83
C GLY A 487 20.45 -8.88 -14.98
N LYS A 488 19.13 -8.87 -14.71
CA LYS A 488 18.07 -8.61 -15.70
C LYS A 488 17.87 -7.13 -16.03
N ARG A 489 18.52 -6.21 -15.31
CA ARG A 489 18.46 -4.77 -15.64
C ARG A 489 19.28 -4.50 -16.89
N VAL A 490 18.77 -3.61 -17.75
CA VAL A 490 19.49 -3.17 -18.96
C VAL A 490 20.85 -2.62 -18.54
N LYS A 491 21.93 -3.15 -19.14
CA LYS A 491 23.30 -2.64 -18.94
C LYS A 491 23.37 -1.22 -19.50
N ALA A 492 23.96 -0.31 -18.72
CA ALA A 492 24.21 1.06 -19.15
C ALA A 492 25.70 1.35 -18.99
N GLN A 493 26.42 1.56 -20.08
CA GLN A 493 27.83 1.89 -20.04
C GLN A 493 27.98 3.42 -19.92
N ILE A 494 28.66 3.90 -18.89
CA ILE A 494 28.95 5.32 -18.67
C ILE A 494 30.44 5.52 -18.91
N LEU A 495 30.80 6.17 -20.01
CA LEU A 495 32.17 6.50 -20.36
C LEU A 495 32.49 7.91 -19.92
N TYR A 496 33.67 8.12 -19.34
CA TYR A 496 34.13 9.47 -18.99
C TYR A 496 35.52 9.77 -19.55
N ALA A 497 35.71 11.03 -19.94
CA ALA A 497 37.01 11.61 -20.20
C ALA A 497 37.12 12.90 -19.38
N SER A 498 38.22 13.05 -18.65
CA SER A 498 38.43 14.14 -17.71
C SER A 498 39.91 14.45 -17.54
N GLU A 499 40.25 15.73 -17.65
CA GLU A 499 41.58 16.28 -17.34
C GLU A 499 41.71 16.53 -15.81
N THR A 500 40.80 17.32 -15.24
CA THR A 500 40.86 17.71 -13.81
C THR A 500 39.97 16.87 -12.87
N GLY A 501 39.49 15.70 -13.30
CA GLY A 501 38.59 14.82 -12.53
C GLY A 501 37.12 15.27 -12.36
N ARG A 502 36.69 16.40 -12.94
CA ARG A 502 35.29 16.89 -12.83
C ARG A 502 34.30 15.99 -13.57
N SER A 503 34.60 15.61 -14.82
CA SER A 503 33.73 14.74 -15.62
C SER A 503 33.63 13.33 -15.04
N GLN A 504 34.72 12.83 -14.44
CA GLN A 504 34.70 11.59 -13.66
C GLN A 504 33.76 11.69 -12.46
N SER A 505 33.76 12.82 -11.74
CA SER A 505 32.85 13.07 -10.62
C SER A 505 31.39 13.08 -11.10
N TYR A 506 31.10 13.75 -12.22
CA TYR A 506 29.77 13.75 -12.83
C TYR A 506 29.34 12.35 -13.31
N ALA A 507 30.23 11.57 -13.90
CA ALA A 507 29.95 10.19 -14.32
C ALA A 507 29.60 9.29 -13.12
N ASN A 508 30.26 9.48 -11.98
CA ASN A 508 29.94 8.78 -10.73
C ASN A 508 28.58 9.19 -10.15
N ILE A 509 28.26 10.49 -10.20
CA ILE A 509 26.92 10.98 -9.83
C ILE A 509 25.86 10.39 -10.77
N LEU A 510 26.13 10.37 -12.07
CA LEU A 510 25.25 9.81 -13.09
C LEU A 510 25.00 8.32 -12.85
N ARG A 511 26.05 7.54 -12.55
CA ARG A 511 25.93 6.14 -12.10
C ARG A 511 25.03 5.99 -10.90
N ASP A 512 25.15 6.88 -9.92
CA ASP A 512 24.36 6.84 -8.70
C ASP A 512 22.88 7.18 -8.92
N ILE A 513 22.57 7.94 -9.97
CA ILE A 513 21.21 8.15 -10.46
C ILE A 513 20.74 6.93 -11.26
N PHE A 514 21.55 6.43 -12.19
CA PHE A 514 21.18 5.36 -13.12
C PHE A 514 21.05 3.99 -12.46
N LYS A 515 21.74 3.72 -11.35
CA LYS A 515 21.63 2.45 -10.59
C LYS A 515 20.22 2.17 -10.06
N ARG A 516 19.32 3.17 -10.13
CA ARG A 516 17.90 3.06 -9.78
C ARG A 516 17.10 2.23 -10.81
N ALA A 517 17.50 2.23 -12.08
CA ALA A 517 16.77 1.59 -13.18
C ALA A 517 17.65 0.67 -14.05
N PHE A 518 18.95 0.96 -14.16
CA PHE A 518 19.90 0.24 -15.00
C PHE A 518 20.94 -0.51 -14.15
N ASN A 519 21.78 -1.29 -14.81
CA ASN A 519 23.04 -1.78 -14.25
C ASN A 519 24.20 -0.95 -14.83
N PRO A 520 24.47 0.26 -14.27
CA PRO A 520 25.47 1.14 -14.85
C PRO A 520 26.90 0.76 -14.48
N GLN A 521 27.81 0.77 -15.46
CA GLN A 521 29.25 0.69 -15.22
C GLN A 521 29.93 1.98 -15.67
N VAL A 522 30.86 2.49 -14.86
CA VAL A 522 31.63 3.71 -15.18
C VAL A 522 33.04 3.30 -15.55
N VAL A 523 33.49 3.67 -16.74
CA VAL A 523 34.83 3.33 -17.26
C VAL A 523 35.47 4.56 -17.89
N CYS A 524 36.78 4.74 -17.70
CA CYS A 524 37.53 5.78 -18.40
C CYS A 524 37.50 5.49 -19.90
N MET A 525 37.39 6.49 -20.76
CA MET A 525 37.36 6.24 -22.21
C MET A 525 38.63 5.54 -22.71
N ASP A 526 39.80 5.91 -22.20
CA ASP A 526 41.07 5.23 -22.53
C ASP A 526 41.11 3.74 -22.17
N ASP A 527 40.36 3.36 -21.13
CA ASP A 527 40.29 1.97 -20.65
C ASP A 527 39.18 1.17 -21.36
N TYR A 528 38.43 1.79 -22.27
CA TYR A 528 37.26 1.19 -22.90
C TYR A 528 37.53 0.80 -24.36
N ASP A 529 37.40 -0.49 -24.66
CA ASP A 529 37.53 -1.00 -26.02
C ASP A 529 36.29 -0.65 -26.87
N VAL A 530 36.50 0.22 -27.86
CA VAL A 530 35.50 0.75 -28.79
C VAL A 530 34.75 -0.35 -29.56
N VAL A 531 35.35 -1.54 -29.75
CA VAL A 531 34.69 -2.68 -30.41
C VAL A 531 33.45 -3.14 -29.63
N ASN A 532 33.42 -2.92 -28.32
CA ASN A 532 32.30 -3.31 -27.47
C ASN A 532 31.06 -2.42 -27.63
N LEU A 533 31.18 -1.22 -28.22
CA LEU A 533 30.05 -0.29 -28.36
C LEU A 533 28.87 -0.87 -29.14
N ALA A 534 29.15 -1.73 -30.13
CA ALA A 534 28.12 -2.39 -30.93
C ALA A 534 27.27 -3.39 -30.11
N GLN A 535 27.77 -3.82 -28.94
CA GLN A 535 27.11 -4.78 -28.06
C GLN A 535 26.45 -4.09 -26.85
N GLU A 536 26.65 -2.78 -26.67
CA GLU A 536 26.06 -2.03 -25.58
C GLU A 536 24.61 -1.67 -25.89
N ASN A 537 23.73 -1.83 -24.90
CA ASN A 537 22.31 -1.47 -25.03
C ASN A 537 22.04 0.01 -24.79
N LEU A 538 22.90 0.68 -24.02
CA LEU A 538 22.81 2.09 -23.69
C LEU A 538 24.20 2.60 -23.30
N VAL A 539 24.71 3.62 -23.99
CA VAL A 539 25.98 4.28 -23.69
C VAL A 539 25.73 5.75 -23.37
N LEU A 540 26.30 6.23 -22.27
CA LEU A 540 26.28 7.62 -21.83
C LEU A 540 27.71 8.12 -21.77
N VAL A 541 27.98 9.26 -22.39
CA VAL A 541 29.31 9.85 -22.44
C VAL A 541 29.32 11.14 -21.62
N VAL A 542 30.22 11.21 -20.63
CA VAL A 542 30.44 12.39 -19.79
C VAL A 542 31.86 12.88 -20.02
N THR A 543 32.02 13.94 -20.82
CA THR A 543 33.32 14.51 -21.15
C THR A 543 33.37 16.01 -20.86
N SER A 544 34.56 16.52 -20.56
CA SER A 544 34.85 17.96 -20.45
C SER A 544 35.61 18.42 -21.68
N THR A 545 35.58 19.71 -22.01
CA THR A 545 36.52 20.29 -22.96
C THR A 545 37.68 20.98 -22.22
N PHE A 546 38.85 21.04 -22.85
CA PHE A 546 40.02 21.76 -22.39
C PHE A 546 40.34 22.91 -23.34
N GLY A 547 40.85 24.04 -22.81
CA GLY A 547 41.26 25.20 -23.62
C GLY A 547 40.17 25.73 -24.57
N ASN A 548 40.45 25.67 -25.88
CA ASN A 548 39.58 26.20 -26.95
C ASN A 548 38.47 25.23 -27.41
N GLY A 549 38.23 24.14 -26.67
CA GLY A 549 37.22 23.14 -27.03
C GLY A 549 37.77 21.75 -27.33
N ASP A 550 39.06 21.51 -27.10
CA ASP A 550 39.70 20.24 -27.35
C ASP A 550 39.23 19.17 -26.35
N PRO A 551 39.15 17.89 -26.73
CA PRO A 551 38.83 16.81 -25.80
C PRO A 551 39.98 16.62 -24.78
N PRO A 552 39.71 16.03 -23.61
CA PRO A 552 40.76 15.67 -22.65
C PRO A 552 41.66 14.59 -23.22
N GLU A 553 42.92 14.51 -22.78
CA GLU A 553 43.91 13.52 -23.25
C GLU A 553 43.34 12.08 -23.20
N ASN A 554 42.65 11.75 -22.12
CA ASN A 554 41.98 10.46 -21.94
C ASN A 554 40.67 10.25 -22.71
N GLY A 555 40.39 11.12 -23.66
CA GLY A 555 39.32 11.04 -24.64
C GLY A 555 39.81 11.19 -26.09
N GLU A 556 41.11 11.44 -26.31
CA GLU A 556 41.68 11.70 -27.64
C GLU A 556 41.65 10.49 -28.58
N CYS A 557 41.74 9.27 -28.02
CA CYS A 557 41.59 8.02 -28.79
C CYS A 557 40.19 7.85 -29.44
N SER A 558 39.24 8.72 -29.12
CA SER A 558 37.82 8.58 -29.46
C SER A 558 37.29 9.58 -30.49
N VAL A 559 38.13 10.45 -31.07
CA VAL A 559 37.70 11.40 -32.14
C VAL A 559 37.10 10.67 -33.38
N SER A 560 37.33 9.35 -33.47
CA SER A 560 36.73 8.42 -34.43
C SER A 560 35.25 8.03 -34.15
N LEU A 561 34.72 8.25 -32.94
CA LEU A 561 33.34 7.86 -32.54
C LEU A 561 32.24 8.58 -33.34
N SER A 562 32.55 9.80 -33.82
CA SER A 562 31.63 10.60 -34.63
C SER A 562 31.30 9.97 -35.98
N HIS A 563 32.13 9.06 -36.48
CA HIS A 563 31.97 8.44 -37.80
C HIS A 563 31.25 7.08 -37.78
N ALA A 564 30.93 6.54 -36.59
CA ALA A 564 30.39 5.17 -36.45
C ALA A 564 28.92 5.10 -35.96
N CYS A 565 28.27 6.22 -35.60
CA CYS A 565 26.93 6.21 -35.00
C CYS A 565 25.89 6.94 -35.87
N PRO A 566 24.92 6.25 -36.51
CA PRO A 566 23.92 6.88 -37.38
C PRO A 566 22.79 7.62 -36.66
N CYS A 567 22.78 7.66 -35.32
CA CYS A 567 21.68 8.20 -34.53
C CYS A 567 22.18 9.35 -33.64
N THR A 568 21.93 10.60 -34.02
CA THR A 568 22.26 11.77 -33.20
C THR A 568 21.02 12.60 -32.89
N GLU A 569 20.48 12.43 -31.69
CA GLU A 569 19.91 13.54 -30.90
C GLU A 569 20.98 13.94 -29.86
N CYS A 570 21.85 14.88 -30.23
CA CYS A 570 22.80 15.49 -29.29
C CYS A 570 22.13 16.70 -28.63
N SER A 571 21.56 16.53 -27.44
CA SER A 571 21.13 17.67 -26.61
C SER A 571 22.31 18.17 -25.78
N VAL A 572 22.97 19.24 -26.24
CA VAL A 572 23.97 19.99 -25.46
C VAL A 572 23.23 21.09 -24.69
N SER A 573 23.21 21.03 -23.36
CA SER A 573 22.70 22.10 -22.50
C SER A 573 23.85 22.98 -22.00
N PRO A 574 23.94 24.27 -22.37
CA PRO A 574 24.90 25.18 -21.78
C PRO A 574 24.38 25.66 -20.42
N SER A 575 25.09 25.34 -19.35
CA SER A 575 24.91 25.99 -18.05
C SER A 575 25.55 27.38 -18.08
N HIS A 576 24.72 28.43 -18.13
CA HIS A 576 25.16 29.77 -17.75
C HIS A 576 25.38 29.83 -16.24
N ALA A 577 26.61 30.11 -15.83
CA ALA A 577 26.96 30.56 -14.49
C ALA A 577 27.40 32.02 -14.56
N CYS A 578 26.62 32.90 -13.93
CA CYS A 578 27.09 34.03 -13.14
C CYS A 578 26.45 33.90 -11.77
#